data_AF-A0A3P3XJF6-F1
#
_entry.id   AF-A0A3P3XJF6-F1
#
_cell.length_a   1.000
_cell.length_b   1.000
_cell.length_c   1.000
_cell.angle_alpha   90.00
_cell.angle_beta   90.00
_cell.angle_gamma   90.00
#
_symmetry.space_group_name_H-M   'P 1'
#
loop_
_entity.id
_entity.type
_entity.pdbx_description
1 polymer ?
#
loop_
_entity_poly.entity_id
_entity_poly.type
_entity_poly.pdbx_seq_one_letter_code
_entity_poly.pdbx_strand_id
1 'polypeptide(L)'
;MVAMVIVVSVLLIGLAAGAIFMRSLGSAVILLGTVSLLVSATFLLLAAPDVAITEAAIGSALTTLVYVLVLKRTNSVDSLEDGSNLQTGKRSESAHNGGSPAGGSHA
;
A
#
# COMPACT_ATOMS: atom_id res chain seq x y z
N MET A 1 26.66 14.00 24.49
CA MET A 1 25.55 13.04 24.41
C MET A 1 24.23 13.73 24.06
N VAL A 2 23.72 14.66 24.90
CA VAL A 2 22.42 15.33 24.68
C VAL A 2 22.30 16.05 23.33
N ALA A 3 23.28 16.87 22.95
CA ALA A 3 23.24 17.61 21.69
C ALA A 3 23.10 16.69 20.46
N MET A 4 23.76 15.52 20.48
CA MET A 4 23.68 14.55 19.41
C MET A 4 22.29 13.92 19.31
N VAL A 5 21.70 13.56 20.46
CA VAL A 5 20.33 13.02 20.52
C VAL A 5 19.34 14.04 19.96
N ILE A 6 19.46 15.32 20.31
CA ILE A 6 18.59 16.38 19.79
C ILE A 6 18.68 16.46 18.26
N VAL A 7 19.90 16.45 17.70
CA VAL A 7 20.11 16.50 16.24
C VAL A 7 19.44 15.30 15.55
N VAL A 8 19.61 14.10 16.11
CA VAL A 8 18.97 12.88 15.57
C VAL A 8 17.45 12.95 15.71
N SER A 9 16.91 13.46 16.83
CA SER A 9 15.46 13.62 17.00
C SER A 9 14.86 14.60 15.99
N VAL A 10 15.53 15.71 15.69
CA VAL A 10 15.09 16.65 14.64
C VAL A 10 15.11 15.98 13.27
N LEU A 11 16.15 15.21 12.96
CA LEU A 11 16.23 14.42 11.73
C LEU A 11 15.08 13.40 11.63
N LEU A 12 14.79 12.68 12.72
CA LEU A 12 13.69 11.71 12.78
C LEU A 12 12.34 12.34 12.48
N ILE A 13 12.07 13.52 13.05
CA ILE A 13 10.85 14.29 12.76
C ILE A 13 10.78 14.68 11.28
N GLY A 14 11.91 15.11 10.70
CA GLY A 14 12.00 15.45 9.28
C GLY A 14 11.73 14.25 8.35
N LEU A 15 12.29 13.09 8.66
CA LEU A 15 12.05 11.84 7.91
C LEU A 15 10.60 11.36 8.07
N ALA A 16 10.04 11.44 9.28
CA ALA A 16 8.65 11.09 9.52
C ALA A 16 7.69 12.02 8.75
N ALA A 17 7.95 13.33 8.74
CA ALA A 17 7.20 14.27 7.92
C ALA A 17 7.34 13.94 6.42
N GLY A 18 8.55 13.64 5.95
CA GLY A 18 8.81 13.21 4.58
C GLY A 18 8.01 11.96 4.17
N ALA A 19 7.82 11.01 5.08
CA ALA A 19 7.02 9.81 4.82
C ALA A 19 5.53 10.12 4.57
N ILE A 20 4.98 11.17 5.22
CA ILE A 20 3.58 11.59 5.04
C ILE A 20 3.35 12.18 3.65
N PHE A 21 4.34 12.89 3.09
CA PHE A 21 4.22 13.52 1.78
C PHE A 21 4.57 12.58 0.62
N MET A 22 4.89 11.31 0.89
CA MET A 22 5.28 10.35 -0.13
C MET A 22 4.07 9.90 -0.96
N ARG A 23 4.14 10.04 -2.28
CA ARG A 23 3.05 9.63 -3.20
C ARG A 23 2.92 8.11 -3.37
N SER A 24 4.01 7.39 -3.13
CA SER A 24 4.08 5.93 -3.22
C SER A 24 4.04 5.34 -1.80
N LEU A 25 3.04 4.49 -1.52
CA LEU A 25 2.91 3.81 -0.24
C LEU A 25 4.12 2.91 0.04
N GLY A 26 4.67 2.25 -0.99
CA GLY A 26 5.86 1.41 -0.82
C GLY A 26 7.07 2.22 -0.38
N SER A 27 7.30 3.38 -1.00
CA SER A 27 8.38 4.29 -0.60
C SER A 27 8.15 4.85 0.81
N ALA A 28 6.91 5.20 1.17
CA ALA A 28 6.57 5.65 2.52
C ALA A 28 6.93 4.60 3.59
N VAL A 29 6.60 3.33 3.33
CA VAL A 29 6.88 2.20 4.22
C VAL A 29 8.39 2.00 4.41
N ILE A 30 9.19 2.07 3.34
CA ILE A 30 10.65 1.96 3.44
C ILE A 30 11.26 3.12 4.23
N LEU A 31 10.75 4.34 4.04
CA LEU A 31 11.21 5.50 4.81
C LEU A 31 10.84 5.38 6.30
N LEU A 32 9.63 4.90 6.62
CA LEU A 32 9.22 4.60 7.99
C LEU A 32 10.07 3.50 8.63
N GLY A 33 10.44 2.45 7.87
CA GLY A 33 11.39 1.43 8.33
C GLY A 33 12.76 2.02 8.67
N THR A 34 13.22 2.99 7.88
CA THR A 34 14.47 3.74 8.16
C THR A 34 14.37 4.58 9.43
N VAL A 35 13.21 5.22 9.66
CA VAL A 35 12.92 5.96 10.91
C VAL A 35 13.03 5.03 12.11
N SER A 36 12.38 3.86 12.10
CA SER A 36 12.48 2.89 13.20
C SER A 36 13.91 2.37 13.43
N LEU A 37 14.69 2.18 12.36
CA LEU A 37 16.10 1.77 12.49
C LEU A 37 16.93 2.85 13.22
N LEU A 38 16.73 4.12 12.87
CA LEU A 38 17.41 5.25 13.51
C LEU A 38 16.96 5.45 14.97
N VAL A 39 15.69 5.19 15.28
CA VAL A 39 15.19 5.18 16.67
C VAL A 39 15.89 4.10 17.48
N SER A 40 16.00 2.87 16.96
CA SER A 40 16.75 1.79 17.62
C SER A 40 18.23 2.14 17.85
N ALA A 41 18.88 2.76 16.86
CA ALA A 41 20.25 3.27 17.02
C ALA A 41 20.34 4.36 18.11
N THR A 42 19.33 5.21 18.24
CA THR A 42 19.24 6.22 19.30
C THR A 42 19.15 5.59 20.69
N PHE A 43 18.45 4.45 20.83
CA PHE A 43 18.42 3.71 22.11
C PHE A 43 19.78 3.13 22.50
N LEU A 44 20.59 2.65 21.53
CA LEU A 44 21.97 2.25 21.82
C LEU A 44 22.80 3.42 22.36
N LEU A 45 22.61 4.62 21.79
CA LEU A 45 23.30 5.84 22.21
C LEU A 45 22.89 6.31 23.61
N LEU A 46 21.67 5.95 24.05
CA LEU A 46 21.15 6.22 25.38
C LEU A 46 21.49 5.12 26.40
N ALA A 47 22.35 4.16 26.04
CA ALA A 47 22.70 3.01 26.87
C ALA A 47 21.47 2.15 27.27
N ALA A 48 20.48 2.05 26.38
CA ALA A 48 19.30 1.20 26.53
C ALA A 48 19.33 0.03 25.51
N PRO A 49 20.23 -0.97 25.68
CA PRO A 49 20.44 -2.04 24.70
C PRO A 49 19.23 -2.97 24.55
N ASP A 50 18.51 -3.24 25.64
CA ASP A 50 17.34 -4.14 25.60
C ASP A 50 16.20 -3.54 24.78
N VAL A 51 15.97 -2.24 24.93
CA VAL A 51 14.97 -1.48 24.15
C VAL A 51 15.40 -1.35 22.68
N ALA A 52 16.70 -1.19 22.41
CA ALA A 52 17.21 -1.10 21.05
C ALA A 52 16.94 -2.38 20.24
N ILE A 53 17.18 -3.55 20.84
CA ILE A 53 16.99 -4.84 20.18
C ILE A 53 15.50 -5.08 19.88
N THR A 54 14.61 -4.79 20.83
CA THR A 54 13.17 -4.96 20.64
C THR A 54 12.63 -4.00 19.59
N GLU A 55 13.07 -2.74 19.58
CA GLU A 55 12.65 -1.76 18.59
C GLU A 55 13.18 -2.08 17.19
N ALA A 56 14.41 -2.59 17.06
CA ALA A 56 14.92 -3.05 15.77
C ALA A 56 14.04 -4.17 15.19
N ALA A 57 13.70 -5.16 16.03
CA ALA A 57 12.89 -6.31 15.63
C ALA A 57 11.45 -5.91 15.28
N ILE A 58 10.79 -5.10 16.12
CA ILE A 58 9.38 -4.75 15.93
C ILE A 58 9.22 -3.59 14.94
N GLY A 59 9.96 -2.50 15.13
CA GLY A 59 9.85 -1.29 14.32
C GLY A 59 10.36 -1.47 12.90
N SER A 60 11.64 -1.83 12.74
CA SER A 60 12.24 -1.88 11.40
C SER A 60 11.91 -3.15 10.61
N ALA A 61 11.83 -4.31 11.26
CA ALA A 61 11.64 -5.59 10.57
C ALA A 61 10.16 -6.00 10.50
N LEU A 62 9.51 -6.22 11.65
CA LEU A 62 8.14 -6.75 11.68
C LEU A 62 7.12 -5.79 11.05
N THR A 63 7.15 -4.51 11.46
CA THR A 63 6.20 -3.50 10.94
C THR A 63 6.37 -3.30 9.44
N THR A 64 7.61 -3.17 8.96
CA THR A 64 7.90 -3.06 7.51
C THR A 64 7.43 -4.29 6.75
N LEU A 65 7.68 -5.50 7.28
CA LEU A 65 7.24 -6.75 6.67
C LEU A 65 5.71 -6.81 6.54
N VAL A 66 4.99 -6.49 7.62
CA VAL A 66 3.52 -6.46 7.61
C VAL A 66 3.01 -5.47 6.58
N TYR A 67 3.55 -4.24 6.53
CA TYR A 67 3.15 -3.26 5.53
C TYR A 67 3.40 -3.75 4.10
N VAL A 68 4.58 -4.27 3.81
CA VAL A 68 4.90 -4.78 2.46
C VAL A 68 3.95 -5.93 2.06
N LEU A 69 3.62 -6.84 2.98
CA LEU A 69 2.68 -7.92 2.73
C LEU A 69 1.27 -7.40 2.41
N VAL A 70 0.79 -6.42 3.17
CA VAL A 70 -0.52 -5.78 2.95
C VAL A 70 -0.53 -5.04 1.61
N LEU A 71 0.51 -4.24 1.32
CA LEU A 71 0.65 -3.52 0.06
C LEU A 71 0.64 -4.48 -1.14
N LYS A 72 1.31 -5.62 -1.03
CA LYS A 72 1.34 -6.64 -2.08
C LYS A 72 -0.06 -7.23 -2.33
N ARG A 73 -0.86 -7.43 -1.27
CA ARG A 73 -2.23 -7.95 -1.40
C ARG A 73 -3.20 -6.94 -1.98
N THR A 74 -3.17 -5.67 -1.56
CA THR A 74 -4.10 -4.66 -2.11
C THR A 74 -3.90 -4.42 -3.60
N ASN A 75 -2.66 -4.41 -4.09
CA ASN A 75 -2.40 -4.30 -5.54
C ASN A 75 -2.95 -5.50 -6.34
N SER A 76 -3.14 -6.66 -5.70
CA SER A 76 -3.68 -7.85 -6.37
C SER A 76 -5.21 -7.83 -6.44
N VAL A 77 -5.89 -7.12 -5.52
CA VAL A 77 -7.36 -7.04 -5.48
C VAL A 77 -7.89 -6.15 -6.60
N ASP A 78 -7.25 -5.01 -6.86
CA ASP A 78 -7.63 -4.09 -7.94
C ASP A 78 -7.62 -4.76 -9.32
N SER A 79 -6.79 -5.81 -9.50
CA SER A 79 -6.68 -6.54 -10.77
C SER A 79 -7.86 -7.49 -11.05
N LEU A 80 -8.72 -7.75 -10.07
CA LEU A 80 -9.82 -8.71 -10.20
C LEU A 80 -11.17 -8.05 -10.53
N GLU A 81 -11.34 -6.75 -10.25
CA GLU A 81 -12.58 -6.02 -10.58
C GLU A 81 -12.67 -5.64 -12.07
N ASP A 82 -11.53 -5.48 -12.75
CA ASP A 82 -11.46 -5.04 -14.16
C ASP A 82 -11.97 -6.11 -15.16
N GLY A 83 -12.03 -7.39 -14.76
CA GLY A 83 -12.47 -8.50 -15.63
C GLY A 83 -13.99 -8.74 -15.69
N SER A 84 -14.78 -8.12 -14.80
CA SER A 84 -16.21 -8.44 -14.65
C SER A 84 -17.15 -7.58 -15.52
N ASN A 85 -16.70 -6.43 -16.02
CA ASN A 85 -17.55 -5.48 -16.75
C ASN A 85 -17.57 -5.70 -18.28
N LEU A 86 -16.74 -6.58 -18.83
CA LEU A 86 -16.69 -6.86 -20.27
C LEU A 86 -17.73 -7.88 -20.76
N GLN A 87 -18.42 -8.59 -19.85
CA GLN A 87 -19.43 -9.61 -20.23
C GLN A 87 -20.88 -9.11 -20.16
N THR A 88 -21.16 -8.03 -19.43
CA THR A 88 -22.54 -7.49 -19.32
C THR A 88 -22.98 -6.72 -20.56
N GLY A 89 -22.04 -6.17 -21.35
CA GLY A 89 -22.36 -5.38 -22.55
C GLY A 89 -22.75 -6.18 -23.80
N LYS A 90 -22.32 -7.43 -23.95
CA LYS A 90 -22.55 -8.21 -25.19
C LYS A 90 -23.79 -9.10 -25.20
N ARG A 91 -24.53 -9.20 -24.09
CA ARG A 91 -25.71 -10.07 -24.00
C ARG A 91 -27.02 -9.38 -24.39
N SER A 92 -27.04 -8.05 -24.46
CA SER A 92 -28.26 -7.29 -24.82
C SER A 92 -28.44 -7.09 -26.33
N GLU A 93 -27.37 -7.23 -27.14
CA GLU A 93 -27.45 -6.98 -28.59
C GLU A 93 -28.04 -8.15 -29.39
N SER A 94 -28.13 -9.35 -28.81
CA SER A 94 -28.64 -10.54 -29.52
C SER A 94 -30.16 -10.78 -29.41
N ALA A 95 -30.91 -9.88 -28.75
CA ALA A 95 -32.34 -10.09 -28.50
C ALA A 95 -33.28 -9.33 -29.46
N HIS A 96 -32.78 -8.53 -30.41
CA HIS A 96 -33.65 -7.67 -31.24
C HIS A 96 -33.70 -8.01 -32.75
N ASN A 97 -33.25 -9.18 -33.19
CA ASN A 97 -33.51 -9.63 -34.57
C ASN A 97 -34.46 -10.84 -34.59
N GLY A 98 -35.65 -10.63 -34.03
CA GLY A 98 -36.76 -11.57 -34.06
C GLY A 98 -37.83 -11.11 -35.06
N GLY A 99 -37.75 -11.65 -36.27
CA GLY A 99 -38.89 -12.05 -37.10
C GLY A 99 -39.97 -11.03 -37.43
N SER A 100 -40.06 -10.66 -38.70
CA SER A 100 -41.31 -10.21 -39.31
C SER A 100 -41.74 -11.23 -40.39
N PRO A 101 -42.77 -12.06 -40.15
CA PRO A 101 -43.39 -12.83 -41.20
C PRO A 101 -44.41 -11.93 -41.91
N ALA A 102 -44.02 -11.34 -43.04
CA ALA A 102 -44.98 -10.71 -43.94
C ALA A 102 -45.76 -11.83 -44.65
N GLY A 103 -46.89 -12.20 -44.05
CA GLY A 103 -47.88 -13.11 -44.60
C GLY A 103 -48.43 -12.60 -45.93
N GLY A 104 -48.68 -13.56 -46.82
CA GLY A 104 -49.36 -13.32 -48.08
C GLY A 104 -50.76 -12.77 -47.86
N SER A 105 -51.16 -11.86 -48.75
CA SER A 105 -52.56 -11.53 -48.96
C SER A 105 -52.92 -11.92 -50.38
N HIS A 106 -53.90 -12.82 -50.44
CA HIS A 106 -54.74 -13.10 -51.58
C HIS A 106 -55.36 -11.81 -52.16
N ALA A 107 -55.41 -11.73 -53.50
CA ALA A 107 -56.55 -11.34 -54.34
C ALA A 107 -56.04 -10.92 -55.73
#